data_AF-W1YPJ3-F1
#
_entry.id   AF-W1YPJ3-F1
#
_cell.length_a   1.000
_cell.length_b   1.000
_cell.length_c   1.000
_cell.angle_alpha   90.00
_cell.angle_beta   90.00
_cell.angle_gamma   90.00
#
_symmetry.space_group_name_H-M   'P 1'
#
loop_
_entity.id
_entity.type
_entity.pdbx_description
1 polymer ?
#
loop_
_entity_poly.entity_id
_entity_poly.type
_entity_poly.pdbx_seq_one_letter_code
_entity_poly.pdbx_strand_id
1 'polypeptide(L)'
;TFMQQRSIGLAGFTPIGIQGKTMTSFERQIPLLTDEIKQWHRLNHQVVLVLNNQQRREGIERALEGENIAFTHSDTWIAKPNTVVILKGLLTDGFELPNSHLVVVVEGNIYGQQ
;
A
#
# COMPACT_ATOMS: atom_id res chain seq x y z
N THR A 1 -19.00 -14.93 -9.42
CA THR A 1 -18.63 -15.81 -10.55
C THR A 1 -17.69 -15.07 -11.46
N PHE A 2 -16.38 -15.32 -11.33
CA PHE A 2 -15.34 -14.65 -12.10
C PHE A 2 -15.31 -15.21 -13.53
N MET A 3 -15.55 -14.38 -14.53
CA MET A 3 -15.36 -14.76 -15.92
C MET A 3 -13.87 -14.72 -16.25
N GLN A 4 -13.24 -15.89 -16.22
CA GLN A 4 -11.99 -16.13 -16.92
C GLN A 4 -12.31 -16.01 -18.42
N GLN A 5 -12.16 -14.81 -18.99
CA GLN A 5 -12.27 -14.64 -20.44
C GLN A 5 -11.12 -15.42 -21.06
N ARG A 6 -11.42 -16.62 -21.55
CA ARG A 6 -10.47 -17.45 -22.28
C ARG A 6 -10.06 -16.68 -23.53
N SER A 7 -8.80 -16.29 -23.61
CA SER A 7 -8.16 -15.79 -24.82
C SER A 7 -8.12 -16.93 -25.84
N ILE A 8 -9.19 -17.10 -26.60
CA ILE A 8 -9.26 -18.09 -27.69
C ILE A 8 -8.37 -17.58 -28.81
N GLY A 9 -7.20 -18.21 -29.04
CA GLY A 9 -6.45 -18.04 -30.28
C GLY A 9 -4.91 -18.00 -30.21
N LEU A 10 -4.30 -17.85 -29.03
CA LEU A 10 -2.83 -17.81 -28.89
C LEU A 10 -2.32 -19.13 -28.29
N ALA A 11 -2.05 -20.12 -29.14
CA ALA A 11 -1.36 -21.33 -28.73
C ALA A 11 0.05 -20.96 -28.23
N GLY A 12 0.34 -21.24 -26.96
CA GLY A 12 1.66 -21.00 -26.34
C GLY A 12 1.76 -19.80 -25.39
N PHE A 13 0.67 -19.05 -25.16
CA PHE A 13 0.66 -17.96 -24.17
C PHE A 13 0.04 -18.43 -22.85
N THR A 14 0.80 -18.37 -21.76
CA THR A 14 0.27 -18.53 -20.40
C THR A 14 -0.10 -17.15 -19.86
N PRO A 15 -1.39 -16.76 -19.84
CA PRO A 15 -1.79 -15.47 -19.29
C PRO A 15 -1.53 -15.46 -17.78
N ILE A 16 -0.70 -14.52 -17.32
CA ILE A 16 -0.54 -14.23 -15.89
C ILE A 16 -1.53 -13.12 -15.55
N GLY A 17 -2.58 -13.47 -14.82
CA GLY A 17 -3.55 -12.51 -14.28
C GLY A 17 -3.07 -11.99 -12.94
N ILE A 18 -2.79 -10.69 -12.85
CA ILE A 18 -2.52 -10.01 -11.57
C ILE A 18 -3.82 -9.36 -11.11
N GLN A 19 -4.26 -9.71 -9.91
CA GLN A 19 -5.39 -9.03 -9.26
C GLN A 19 -4.84 -7.89 -8.42
N GLY A 20 -5.25 -6.67 -8.75
CA GLY A 20 -5.02 -5.48 -7.95
C GLY A 20 -6.36 -4.89 -7.52
N LYS A 21 -6.41 -4.34 -6.31
CA LYS A 21 -7.52 -3.54 -5.82
C LYS A 21 -7.06 -2.09 -5.69
N THR A 22 -7.94 -1.16 -6.01
CA THR A 22 -7.71 0.26 -5.75
C THR A 22 -7.69 0.51 -4.25
N MET A 23 -6.75 1.32 -3.80
CA MET A 23 -6.66 1.67 -2.38
C MET A 23 -7.85 2.52 -1.95
N THR A 24 -8.41 2.21 -0.78
CA THR A 24 -9.50 2.99 -0.23
C THR A 24 -8.97 4.34 0.28
N SER A 25 -9.78 5.39 0.14
CA SER A 25 -9.46 6.69 0.72
C SER A 25 -9.68 6.66 2.24
N PHE A 26 -8.71 7.12 3.00
CA PHE A 26 -8.77 7.23 4.46
C PHE A 26 -9.27 8.59 4.93
N GLU A 27 -9.46 9.58 4.04
CA GLU A 27 -10.07 10.89 4.36
C GLU A 27 -9.47 11.60 5.59
N ARG A 28 -8.15 11.59 5.75
CA ARG A 28 -7.36 12.11 6.88
C ARG A 28 -7.53 11.35 8.20
N GLN A 29 -8.11 10.16 8.19
CA GLN A 29 -8.23 9.30 9.35
C GLN A 29 -6.95 8.47 9.54
N ILE A 30 -5.93 9.10 10.13
CA ILE A 30 -4.67 8.41 10.48
C ILE A 30 -4.90 7.21 11.42
N PRO A 31 -5.79 7.26 12.43
CA PRO A 31 -6.06 6.10 13.28
C PRO A 31 -6.58 4.89 12.49
N LEU A 32 -7.48 5.12 11.52
CA LEU A 32 -8.00 4.06 10.66
C LEU A 32 -6.89 3.45 9.78
N LEU A 33 -6.01 4.29 9.24
CA LEU A 33 -4.83 3.83 8.50
C LEU A 33 -3.95 2.95 9.38
N THR A 34 -3.66 3.34 10.62
CA THR A 34 -2.82 2.54 11.52
C THR A 34 -3.45 1.20 11.88
N ASP A 35 -4.77 1.14 12.05
CA ASP A 35 -5.48 -0.14 12.27
C ASP A 35 -5.38 -1.07 11.05
N GLU A 36 -5.57 -0.54 9.84
CA GLU A 36 -5.37 -1.31 8.60
C GLU A 36 -3.92 -1.80 8.46
N ILE A 37 -2.93 -0.95 8.78
CA ILE A 37 -1.51 -1.34 8.78
C ILE A 37 -1.25 -2.51 9.72
N LYS A 38 -1.82 -2.51 10.92
CA LYS A 38 -1.70 -3.66 11.85
C LYS A 38 -2.34 -4.91 11.28
N GLN A 39 -3.47 -4.78 10.62
CA GLN A 39 -4.13 -5.91 9.97
C GLN A 39 -3.27 -6.48 8.85
N TRP A 40 -2.72 -5.64 7.97
CA TRP A 40 -1.77 -6.06 6.93
C TRP A 40 -0.53 -6.73 7.52
N HIS A 41 0.02 -6.16 8.59
CA HIS A 41 1.16 -6.74 9.30
C HIS A 41 0.84 -8.15 9.85
N ARG A 42 -0.33 -8.33 10.47
CA ARG A 42 -0.83 -9.66 10.91
C ARG A 42 -0.98 -10.65 9.76
N LEU A 43 -1.35 -10.16 8.58
CA LEU A 43 -1.48 -10.96 7.36
C LEU A 43 -0.14 -11.13 6.61
N ASN A 44 1.00 -10.73 7.20
CA ASN A 44 2.33 -10.71 6.57
C ASN A 44 2.38 -9.93 5.24
N HIS A 45 1.54 -8.91 5.11
CA HIS A 45 1.58 -8.00 3.97
C HIS A 45 2.65 -6.95 4.17
N GLN A 46 3.39 -6.70 3.09
CA GLN A 46 4.32 -5.60 3.01
C GLN A 46 3.53 -4.32 2.75
N VAL A 47 3.72 -3.32 3.61
CA VAL A 47 3.05 -2.03 3.52
C VAL A 47 4.05 -0.97 3.10
N VAL A 48 3.73 -0.22 2.05
CA VAL A 48 4.53 0.89 1.57
C VAL A 48 3.70 2.15 1.50
N LEU A 49 4.16 3.19 2.19
CA LEU A 49 3.58 4.52 2.22
C LEU A 49 4.39 5.42 1.30
N VAL A 50 3.75 5.99 0.29
CA VAL A 50 4.40 6.95 -0.62
C VAL A 50 3.90 8.36 -0.31
N LEU A 51 4.80 9.18 0.22
CA LEU A 51 4.50 10.52 0.72
C LEU A 51 5.51 11.51 0.15
N ASN A 52 5.03 12.63 -0.38
CA ASN A 52 5.90 13.72 -0.84
C ASN A 52 6.14 14.75 0.28
N ASN A 53 5.10 15.03 1.08
CA ASN A 53 5.13 16.07 2.10
C ASN A 53 5.75 15.61 3.44
N GLN A 54 6.76 16.34 3.92
CA GLN A 54 7.43 16.05 5.19
C GLN A 54 6.51 16.19 6.41
N GLN A 55 5.68 17.24 6.49
CA GLN A 55 4.81 17.48 7.63
C GLN A 55 3.74 16.38 7.79
N ARG A 56 3.25 15.87 6.65
CA ARG A 56 2.33 14.73 6.62
C ARG A 56 3.01 13.43 7.07
N ARG A 57 4.26 13.22 6.61
CA ARG A 57 5.09 12.10 7.05
C ARG A 57 5.27 12.07 8.57
N GLU A 58 5.67 13.19 9.17
CA GLU A 58 5.84 13.31 10.63
C GLU A 58 4.54 13.06 11.41
N GLY A 59 3.37 13.33 10.80
CA GLY A 59 2.08 12.99 11.39
C GLY A 59 1.83 11.47 11.41
N ILE A 60 2.17 10.78 10.32
CA ILE A 60 2.02 9.32 10.22
C ILE A 60 3.06 8.61 11.07
N GLU A 61 4.32 9.06 11.06
CA GLU A 61 5.39 8.49 11.90
C GLU A 61 4.99 8.51 13.37
N ARG A 62 4.48 9.64 13.88
CA ARG A 62 3.97 9.73 15.27
C ARG A 62 2.83 8.76 15.55
N ALA A 63 1.93 8.54 14.60
CA ALA A 63 0.84 7.59 14.77
C ALA A 63 1.35 6.14 14.77
N LEU A 64 2.30 5.81 13.90
CA LEU A 64 2.96 4.50 13.87
C LEU A 64 3.75 4.24 15.16
N GLU A 65 4.47 5.24 15.67
CA GLU A 65 5.18 5.17 16.96
C GLU A 65 4.20 4.94 18.13
N GLY A 66 3.09 5.68 18.15
CA GLY A 66 2.05 5.52 19.17
C GLY A 66 1.45 4.10 19.21
N GLU A 67 1.40 3.45 18.05
CA GLU A 67 0.89 2.09 17.90
C GLU A 67 1.96 0.99 17.95
N ASN A 68 3.22 1.34 18.25
CA ASN A 68 4.39 0.45 18.28
C ASN A 68 4.66 -0.30 16.96
N ILE A 69 4.36 0.34 15.83
CA ILE A 69 4.55 -0.23 14.49
C ILE A 69 5.95 0.11 14.00
N ALA A 70 6.72 -0.91 13.60
CA ALA A 70 8.04 -0.70 13.01
C ALA A 70 7.91 -0.06 11.62
N PHE A 71 8.57 1.08 11.41
CA PHE A 71 8.64 1.75 10.12
C PHE A 71 10.08 2.12 9.75
N THR A 72 10.33 2.27 8.45
CA THR A 72 11.63 2.70 7.92
C THR A 72 11.40 3.71 6.81
N HIS A 73 12.09 4.84 6.89
CA HIS A 73 12.16 5.80 5.79
C HIS A 73 13.27 5.39 4.83
N SER A 74 12.97 5.32 3.54
CA SER A 74 13.95 5.06 2.49
C SER A 74 13.63 5.87 1.25
N ASP A 75 14.65 6.34 0.54
CA ASP A 75 14.47 7.00 -0.77
C ASP A 75 14.22 5.97 -1.89
N THR A 76 14.61 4.71 -1.67
CA THR A 76 14.42 3.61 -2.62
C THR A 76 13.50 2.56 -2.03
N TRP A 77 12.83 1.82 -2.92
CA TRP A 77 12.03 0.67 -2.52
C TRP A 77 12.90 -0.37 -1.81
N ILE A 78 12.59 -0.65 -0.55
CA ILE A 78 13.21 -1.72 0.22
C ILE A 78 12.10 -2.66 0.68
N ALA A 79 12.17 -3.93 0.29
CA ALA A 79 11.28 -4.93 0.85
C ALA A 79 11.80 -5.41 2.20
N LYS A 80 11.18 -4.95 3.29
CA LYS A 80 11.40 -5.49 4.63
C LYS A 80 10.13 -6.17 5.14
N PRO A 81 10.21 -7.44 5.53
CA PRO A 81 9.09 -8.09 6.19
C PRO A 81 8.81 -7.38 7.53
N ASN A 82 7.53 -7.33 7.91
CA ASN A 82 7.08 -6.80 9.19
C ASN A 82 7.48 -5.33 9.47
N THR A 83 7.83 -4.57 8.44
CA THR A 83 8.19 -3.15 8.58
C THR A 83 7.45 -2.34 7.53
N VAL A 84 6.84 -1.24 7.96
CA VAL A 84 6.22 -0.28 7.06
C VAL A 84 7.31 0.55 6.39
N VAL A 85 7.30 0.64 5.06
CA VAL A 85 8.31 1.40 4.32
C VAL A 85 7.72 2.72 3.91
N ILE A 86 8.32 3.81 4.34
CA ILE A 86 7.94 5.16 3.96
C ILE A 86 8.88 5.63 2.86
N LEU A 87 8.33 5.80 1.66
CA LEU A 87 9.04 6.28 0.48
C LEU A 87 8.69 7.74 0.22
N LYS A 88 9.73 8.50 -0.15
CA LYS A 88 9.54 9.84 -0.69
C LYS A 88 9.23 9.75 -2.18
N GLY A 89 8.01 10.12 -2.57
CA GLY A 89 7.61 10.08 -3.97
C GLY A 89 6.23 10.66 -4.22
N LEU A 90 5.88 10.71 -5.50
CA LEU A 90 4.56 11.13 -5.97
C LEU A 90 3.95 9.96 -6.75
N LEU A 91 2.92 9.32 -6.16
CA LEU A 91 2.04 8.43 -6.89
C LEU A 91 0.64 9.04 -6.94
N THR A 92 -0.05 8.81 -8.04
CA THR A 92 -1.41 9.29 -8.26
C THR A 92 -2.43 8.51 -7.44
N ASP A 93 -2.28 7.19 -7.35
CA ASP A 93 -3.23 6.34 -6.63
C ASP A 93 -2.51 5.20 -5.92
N GLY A 94 -3.08 4.79 -4.80
CA GLY A 94 -2.65 3.63 -4.03
C GLY A 94 -3.28 2.38 -4.61
N PHE A 95 -2.66 1.25 -4.34
CA PHE A 95 -3.16 -0.04 -4.75
C PHE A 95 -2.76 -1.13 -3.77
N GLU A 96 -3.58 -2.17 -3.74
CA GLU A 96 -3.31 -3.41 -3.02
C GLU A 96 -3.15 -4.54 -4.03
N LEU A 97 -2.14 -5.38 -3.84
CA LEU A 97 -1.92 -6.63 -4.55
C LEU A 97 -2.09 -7.79 -3.55
N PRO A 98 -3.32 -8.33 -3.39
CA PRO A 98 -3.58 -9.40 -2.42
C PRO A 98 -2.73 -10.65 -2.66
N ASN A 99 -2.50 -10.99 -3.93
CA ASN A 99 -1.71 -12.17 -4.33
C ASN A 99 -0.21 -12.01 -4.05
N SER A 100 0.28 -10.78 -3.99
CA SER A 100 1.69 -10.48 -3.71
C SER A 100 1.91 -10.03 -2.27
N HIS A 101 0.86 -10.05 -1.45
CA HIS A 101 0.85 -9.52 -0.09
C HIS A 101 1.44 -8.11 -0.02
N LEU A 102 1.09 -7.25 -0.98
CA LEU A 102 1.65 -5.91 -1.06
C LEU A 102 0.55 -4.87 -1.00
N VAL A 103 0.76 -3.85 -0.18
CA VAL A 103 -0.12 -2.69 -0.06
C VAL A 103 0.69 -1.44 -0.27
N VAL A 104 0.27 -0.63 -1.23
CA VAL A 104 0.86 0.69 -1.51
C VAL A 104 -0.19 1.75 -1.24
N VAL A 105 0.08 2.58 -0.24
CA VAL A 105 -0.81 3.67 0.16
C VAL A 105 -0.13 4.99 -0.17
N VAL A 106 -0.84 5.89 -0.83
CA VAL A 106 -0.27 7.18 -1.24
C VAL A 106 -0.86 8.32 -0.42
N GLU A 107 -0.14 9.44 -0.41
CA GLU A 107 -0.56 10.67 0.25
C GLU A 107 -1.99 11.10 -0.13
N GLY A 108 -2.37 10.93 -1.39
CA GLY A 108 -3.71 11.25 -1.89
C GLY A 108 -4.82 10.37 -1.32
N ASN A 109 -4.57 9.07 -1.07
CA ASN A 109 -5.56 8.23 -0.39
C ASN A 109 -5.66 8.59 1.09
N ILE A 110 -4.55 9.00 1.72
CA ILE A 110 -4.54 9.31 3.15
C ILE A 110 -5.19 10.66 3.41
N TYR A 111 -4.85 11.70 2.66
CA TYR A 111 -5.30 13.08 2.92
C TYR A 111 -6.41 13.57 2.00
N GLY A 112 -6.80 12.78 1.00
CA GLY A 112 -7.68 13.18 -0.08
C GLY A 112 -6.90 13.85 -1.23
N GLN A 113 -7.31 13.52 -2.46
CA GLN A 113 -6.93 14.26 -3.66
C GLN A 113 -7.63 15.64 -3.58
N GLN A 114 -6.87 16.73 -3.65
CA GLN A 114 -7.43 18.06 -3.95
C GLN A 114 -7.32 18.31 -5.44
#